data_AF-A0A5R9A3D6-F1
#
_entry.id   AF-A0A5R9A3D6-F1
#
_cell.length_a   1.000
_cell.length_b   1.000
_cell.length_c   1.000
_cell.angle_alpha   90.00
_cell.angle_beta   90.00
_cell.angle_gamma   90.00
#
_symmetry.space_group_name_H-M   'P 1'
#
loop_
_entity.id
_entity.type
_entity.pdbx_description
1 polymer ?
#
loop_
_entity_poly.entity_id
_entity_poly.type
_entity_poly.pdbx_seq_one_letter_code
_entity_poly.pdbx_strand_id
1 'polypeptide(L)'
;MSSTIDLSNYSIEGNGLLVISPNSTVFENVYGVVPDISVGTNSPADSNGDDNIALVDPFETITDIFGIIGEDGSGTNHEFEDGRAIRAIEVVNGNSIFTASEWFIYNDTGDAGTVYQPQNAPSDYTPGER
;
A
#
# COMPACT_ATOMS: atom_id res chain seq x y z
N MET A 1 7.71 0.34 -15.08
CA MET A 1 8.99 0.86 -14.55
C MET A 1 8.99 0.64 -13.05
N SER A 2 10.14 0.61 -12.37
CA SER A 2 10.17 0.57 -10.90
C SER A 2 10.68 1.88 -10.34
N SER A 3 10.28 2.19 -9.11
CA SER A 3 10.78 3.30 -8.31
C SER A 3 11.02 2.84 -6.88
N THR A 4 11.79 3.61 -6.11
CA THR A 4 12.19 3.25 -4.75
C THR A 4 12.18 4.48 -3.86
N ILE A 5 11.85 4.28 -2.59
CA ILE A 5 11.99 5.27 -1.52
C ILE A 5 13.00 4.71 -0.53
N ASP A 6 14.02 5.49 -0.18
CA ASP A 6 14.98 5.11 0.84
C ASP A 6 14.37 5.33 2.24
N LEU A 7 14.20 4.22 2.96
CA LEU A 7 13.64 4.21 4.31
C LEU A 7 14.70 4.21 5.42
N SER A 8 16.00 4.28 5.09
CA SER A 8 17.12 4.12 6.04
C SER A 8 17.16 5.17 7.17
N ASN A 9 16.55 6.33 6.96
CA ASN A 9 16.49 7.42 7.94
C ASN A 9 15.24 7.39 8.83
N TYR A 10 14.38 6.37 8.68
CA TYR A 10 13.13 6.25 9.43
C TYR A 10 13.21 5.10 10.44
N SER A 11 12.55 5.30 11.59
CA SER A 11 12.39 4.29 12.62
C SER A 11 10.94 4.30 13.06
N ILE A 12 10.35 3.12 13.17
CA ILE A 12 8.96 2.94 13.58
C ILE A 12 8.98 2.15 14.90
N GLU A 13 8.32 2.66 15.94
CA GLU A 13 8.16 1.93 17.18
C GLU A 13 7.20 0.74 17.00
N GLY A 14 7.14 -0.17 17.98
CA GLY A 14 6.17 -1.26 17.95
C GLY A 14 4.74 -0.72 17.81
N ASN A 15 3.98 -1.25 16.86
CA ASN A 15 2.63 -0.78 16.47
C ASN A 15 2.57 0.63 15.87
N GLY A 16 3.71 1.28 15.61
CA GLY A 16 3.75 2.51 14.85
C GLY A 16 3.46 2.28 13.36
N LEU A 17 3.17 3.35 12.65
CA LEU A 17 2.98 3.39 11.21
C LEU A 17 3.86 4.48 10.61
N LEU A 18 4.16 4.34 9.32
CA LEU A 18 4.83 5.36 8.53
C LEU A 18 3.97 5.63 7.29
N VAL A 19 3.44 6.84 7.18
CA VAL A 19 2.51 7.27 6.15
C VAL A 19 3.26 8.00 5.03
N ILE A 20 3.13 7.49 3.81
CA ILE A 20 3.80 8.01 2.63
C ILE A 20 2.74 8.50 1.65
N SER A 21 2.90 9.70 1.07
CA SER A 21 1.98 10.24 0.08
C SER A 21 2.72 10.86 -1.11
N PRO A 22 2.25 10.64 -2.37
CA PRO A 22 2.80 11.29 -3.57
C PRO A 22 2.36 12.76 -3.72
N ASN A 23 1.45 13.24 -2.87
CA ASN A 23 0.98 14.61 -2.88
C ASN A 23 0.56 15.06 -1.48
N SER A 24 1.53 15.55 -0.70
CA SER A 24 1.30 16.00 0.69
C SER A 24 0.25 17.11 0.80
N THR A 25 0.19 18.05 -0.13
CA THR A 25 -0.80 19.12 -0.12
C THR A 25 -2.22 18.57 -0.26
N VAL A 26 -2.46 17.67 -1.21
CA VAL A 26 -3.79 17.04 -1.38
C VAL A 26 -4.11 16.17 -0.15
N PHE A 27 -3.13 15.40 0.33
CA PHE A 27 -3.29 14.55 1.50
C PHE A 27 -3.70 15.36 2.75
N GLU A 28 -3.00 16.45 3.06
CA GLU A 28 -3.29 17.30 4.21
C GLU A 28 -4.68 17.96 4.09
N ASN A 29 -5.07 18.39 2.89
CA ASN A 29 -6.40 18.94 2.66
C ASN A 29 -7.53 17.91 2.85
N VAL A 30 -7.28 16.63 2.55
CA VAL A 30 -8.26 15.54 2.66
C VAL A 30 -8.35 15.01 4.10
N TYR A 31 -7.21 14.77 4.74
CA TYR A 31 -7.14 14.10 6.03
C TYR A 31 -6.90 15.03 7.23
N GLY A 32 -6.57 16.30 6.99
CA GLY A 32 -6.28 17.28 8.05
C GLY A 32 -4.96 17.03 8.79
N VAL A 33 -4.12 16.11 8.31
CA VAL A 33 -2.80 15.77 8.85
C VAL A 33 -1.79 15.64 7.72
N VAL A 34 -0.51 15.90 8.01
CA VAL A 34 0.59 15.71 7.05
C VAL A 34 1.04 14.25 7.01
N PRO A 35 1.46 13.71 5.84
CA PRO A 35 2.10 12.41 5.79
C PRO A 35 3.50 12.48 6.42
N ASP A 36 4.01 11.36 6.92
CA ASP A 36 5.39 11.27 7.43
C ASP A 36 6.42 11.48 6.32
N ILE A 37 6.12 10.99 5.11
CA ILE A 37 6.96 11.14 3.93
C ILE A 37 6.15 11.70 2.78
N SER A 38 6.55 12.88 2.31
CA SER A 38 6.07 13.43 1.04
C SER A 38 6.99 12.99 -0.09
N VAL A 39 6.45 12.26 -1.04
CA VAL A 39 7.11 11.90 -2.31
C VAL A 39 6.38 12.57 -3.47
N GLY A 40 6.83 12.32 -4.70
CA GLY A 40 6.21 12.86 -5.91
C GLY A 40 5.59 11.77 -6.78
N THR A 41 5.24 12.17 -8.01
CA THR A 41 4.69 11.24 -9.00
C THR A 41 5.68 10.19 -9.45
N ASN A 42 5.19 9.04 -9.92
CA ASN A 42 5.96 7.83 -10.24
C ASN A 42 6.74 7.25 -9.05
N SER A 43 6.41 7.63 -7.82
CA SER A 43 6.94 6.97 -6.61
C SER A 43 6.14 5.70 -6.30
N PRO A 44 6.63 4.81 -5.42
CA PRO A 44 5.86 3.66 -4.95
C PRO A 44 4.52 4.02 -4.28
N ALA A 45 4.36 5.27 -3.82
CA ALA A 45 3.11 5.75 -3.23
C ALA A 45 2.15 6.36 -4.27
N ASP A 46 2.58 6.55 -5.52
CA ASP A 46 1.79 7.07 -6.64
C ASP A 46 1.17 5.92 -7.47
N SER A 47 0.70 4.88 -6.77
CA SER A 47 0.10 3.72 -7.42
C SER A 47 -1.31 4.01 -7.93
N ASN A 48 -1.67 3.44 -9.08
CA ASN A 48 -3.01 3.46 -9.65
C ASN A 48 -3.87 2.23 -9.28
N GLY A 49 -3.37 1.34 -8.40
CA GLY A 49 -4.17 0.23 -7.88
C GLY A 49 -3.82 -1.15 -8.43
N ASP A 50 -2.92 -1.26 -9.40
CA ASP A 50 -2.48 -2.52 -10.02
C ASP A 50 -0.97 -2.77 -9.89
N ASP A 51 -0.28 -1.96 -9.08
CA ASP A 51 1.17 -2.07 -8.87
C ASP A 51 1.54 -3.14 -7.83
N ASN A 52 2.78 -3.62 -7.98
CA ASN A 52 3.46 -4.44 -6.98
C ASN A 52 4.29 -3.54 -6.05
N ILE A 53 4.13 -3.72 -4.74
CA ILE A 53 4.83 -2.92 -3.71
C ILE A 53 5.61 -3.86 -2.79
N ALA A 54 6.93 -3.65 -2.68
CA ALA A 54 7.80 -4.50 -1.86
C ALA A 54 8.58 -3.67 -0.84
N LEU A 55 8.75 -4.24 0.36
CA LEU A 55 9.73 -3.78 1.35
C LEU A 55 11.02 -4.58 1.19
N VAL A 56 12.14 -3.88 1.02
CA VAL A 56 13.44 -4.47 0.72
C VAL A 56 14.44 -4.06 1.80
N ASP A 57 15.22 -5.02 2.28
CA ASP A 57 16.27 -4.77 3.27
C ASP A 57 17.55 -4.18 2.64
N PRO A 58 18.53 -3.75 3.45
CA PRO A 58 19.81 -3.21 2.94
C PRO A 58 20.67 -4.22 2.15
N PHE A 59 20.30 -5.49 2.10
CA PHE A 59 20.95 -6.55 1.33
C PHE A 59 20.16 -6.92 0.07
N GLU A 60 19.22 -6.06 -0.34
CA GLU A 60 18.37 -6.25 -1.52
C GLU A 60 17.44 -7.48 -1.41
N THR A 61 17.14 -7.93 -0.19
CA THR A 61 16.21 -9.03 0.06
C THR A 61 14.80 -8.49 0.33
N ILE A 62 13.79 -9.03 -0.35
CA ILE A 62 12.39 -8.69 -0.09
C ILE A 62 12.00 -9.26 1.27
N THR A 63 11.51 -8.39 2.14
CA THR A 63 11.06 -8.73 3.50
C THR A 63 9.54 -8.83 3.60
N ASP A 64 8.81 -8.08 2.77
CA ASP A 64 7.36 -8.14 2.65
C ASP A 64 6.92 -7.65 1.27
N ILE A 65 5.78 -8.14 0.76
CA ILE A 65 5.28 -7.77 -0.58
C ILE A 65 3.75 -7.74 -0.66
N PHE A 66 3.25 -6.79 -1.45
CA PHE A 66 1.91 -6.77 -2.03
C PHE A 66 2.02 -6.92 -3.55
N GLY A 67 1.32 -7.91 -4.12
CA GLY A 67 1.34 -8.22 -5.55
C GLY A 67 2.42 -9.21 -6.02
N ILE A 68 2.28 -9.68 -7.26
CA ILE A 68 3.17 -10.70 -7.87
C ILE A 68 4.17 -10.02 -8.80
N ILE A 69 5.46 -10.16 -8.50
CA ILE A 69 6.53 -9.52 -9.29
C ILE A 69 6.46 -9.92 -10.77
N GLY A 70 6.34 -8.92 -11.62
CA GLY A 70 6.29 -9.08 -13.07
C GLY A 70 4.89 -9.36 -13.63
N GLU A 71 3.88 -9.42 -12.77
CA GLU A 71 2.47 -9.45 -13.13
C GLU A 71 1.86 -8.04 -13.10
N ASP A 72 0.97 -7.78 -14.04
CA ASP A 72 0.08 -6.60 -14.05
C ASP A 72 -1.12 -6.93 -13.17
N GLY A 73 -1.37 -6.11 -12.14
CA GLY A 73 -2.39 -6.37 -11.13
C GLY A 73 -3.82 -6.26 -11.64
N SER A 74 -4.06 -5.64 -12.80
CA SER A 74 -5.40 -5.41 -13.35
C SER A 74 -6.21 -6.71 -13.50
N GLY A 75 -7.40 -6.77 -12.89
CA GLY A 75 -8.30 -7.93 -12.87
C GLY A 75 -7.77 -9.13 -12.08
N THR A 76 -6.72 -8.95 -11.27
CA THR A 76 -6.12 -10.02 -10.44
C THR A 76 -6.47 -9.88 -8.96
N ASN A 77 -5.98 -10.81 -8.15
CA ASN A 77 -6.18 -10.83 -6.70
C ASN A 77 -5.33 -9.81 -5.93
N HIS A 78 -4.66 -8.89 -6.62
CA HIS A 78 -3.93 -7.77 -6.02
C HIS A 78 -4.28 -6.42 -6.66
N GLU A 79 -5.45 -6.33 -7.31
CA GLU A 79 -6.03 -5.06 -7.76
C GLU A 79 -6.78 -4.35 -6.62
N PHE A 80 -6.44 -3.08 -6.37
CA PHE A 80 -7.12 -2.19 -5.43
C PHE A 80 -7.53 -0.84 -6.06
N GLU A 81 -7.70 -0.78 -7.39
CA GLU A 81 -8.20 0.41 -8.09
C GLU A 81 -9.53 0.90 -7.48
N ASP A 82 -9.66 2.22 -7.34
CA ASP A 82 -10.79 2.89 -6.68
C ASP A 82 -11.11 2.37 -5.25
N GLY A 83 -10.12 1.78 -4.58
CA GLY A 83 -10.29 1.17 -3.27
C GLY A 83 -9.04 1.19 -2.40
N ARG A 84 -8.82 0.11 -1.65
CA ARG A 84 -7.71 -0.03 -0.69
C ARG A 84 -7.34 -1.49 -0.44
N ALA A 85 -6.07 -1.73 -0.12
CA ALA A 85 -5.59 -2.98 0.42
C ALA A 85 -5.17 -2.81 1.89
N ILE A 86 -5.58 -3.73 2.77
CA ILE A 86 -5.29 -3.71 4.21
C ILE A 86 -4.70 -5.05 4.61
N ARG A 87 -3.54 -5.04 5.28
CA ARG A 87 -2.97 -6.28 5.83
C ARG A 87 -3.83 -6.79 6.98
N ALA A 88 -4.21 -8.05 6.93
CA ALA A 88 -4.98 -8.71 7.98
C ALA A 88 -4.24 -8.67 9.32
N ILE A 89 -4.98 -8.49 10.43
CA ILE A 89 -4.39 -8.20 11.75
C ILE A 89 -3.65 -9.39 12.36
N GLU A 90 -4.04 -10.60 11.96
CA GLU A 90 -3.41 -11.86 12.32
C GLU A 90 -2.03 -12.06 11.67
N VAL A 91 -1.72 -11.30 10.62
CA VAL A 91 -0.43 -11.36 9.94
C VAL A 91 0.55 -10.44 10.64
N VAL A 92 1.38 -11.06 11.50
CA VAL A 92 2.34 -10.37 12.37
C VAL A 92 3.80 -10.52 11.91
N ASN A 93 4.03 -11.18 10.78
CA ASN A 93 5.35 -11.31 10.15
C ASN A 93 5.25 -10.87 8.68
N GLY A 94 6.33 -10.31 8.14
CA GLY A 94 6.44 -10.04 6.72
C GLY A 94 6.45 -11.33 5.90
N ASN A 95 5.99 -11.25 4.66
CA ASN A 95 5.94 -12.36 3.73
C ASN A 95 6.54 -11.92 2.39
N SER A 96 7.65 -12.54 2.00
CA SER A 96 8.35 -12.21 0.75
C SER A 96 7.68 -12.79 -0.50
N ILE A 97 6.62 -13.57 -0.33
CA ILE A 97 5.80 -14.14 -1.40
C ILE A 97 4.35 -13.71 -1.19
N PHE A 98 3.79 -13.01 -2.17
CA PHE A 98 2.43 -12.52 -2.07
C PHE A 98 1.44 -13.65 -1.81
N THR A 99 0.64 -13.47 -0.76
CA THR A 99 -0.41 -14.40 -0.34
C THR A 99 -1.70 -13.59 -0.17
N ALA A 100 -2.61 -13.66 -1.13
CA ALA A 100 -3.81 -12.81 -1.15
C ALA A 100 -4.67 -12.90 0.12
N SER A 101 -4.73 -14.07 0.77
CA SER A 101 -5.47 -14.27 2.02
C SER A 101 -4.90 -13.51 3.22
N GLU A 102 -3.71 -12.92 3.10
CA GLU A 102 -3.13 -12.04 4.13
C GLU A 102 -3.67 -10.61 4.06
N TRP A 103 -4.53 -10.31 3.09
CA TRP A 103 -5.02 -8.96 2.80
C TRP A 103 -6.53 -8.91 2.67
N PHE A 104 -7.12 -7.79 3.08
CA PHE A 104 -8.46 -7.37 2.69
C PHE A 104 -8.32 -6.35 1.56
N ILE A 105 -8.82 -6.71 0.38
CA ILE A 105 -8.64 -5.93 -0.84
C ILE A 105 -10.01 -5.49 -1.34
N TYR A 106 -10.21 -4.18 -1.39
CA TYR A 106 -11.43 -3.53 -1.84
C TYR A 106 -11.13 -2.81 -3.15
N ASN A 107 -12.01 -2.97 -4.14
CA ASN A 107 -11.90 -2.33 -5.45
C ASN A 107 -13.29 -2.16 -6.09
N ASP A 108 -13.34 -1.67 -7.32
CA ASP A 108 -14.56 -1.46 -8.11
C ASP A 108 -14.92 -2.61 -9.06
N THR A 109 -14.23 -3.75 -8.98
CA THR A 109 -14.51 -4.94 -9.80
C THR A 109 -15.04 -6.11 -8.97
N GLY A 110 -14.46 -6.37 -7.80
CA GLY A 110 -14.65 -7.59 -7.00
C GLY A 110 -14.06 -8.85 -7.65
N ASP A 111 -13.19 -8.70 -8.65
CA ASP A 111 -12.65 -9.81 -9.41
C ASP A 111 -11.59 -10.59 -8.62
N ALA A 112 -11.29 -11.81 -9.07
CA ALA A 112 -10.24 -12.67 -8.52
C ALA A 112 -10.27 -12.89 -6.98
N GLY A 113 -11.44 -12.71 -6.35
CA GLY A 113 -11.65 -12.90 -4.92
C GLY A 113 -11.45 -11.65 -4.06
N THR A 114 -11.33 -10.46 -4.66
CA THR A 114 -11.41 -9.18 -3.95
C THR A 114 -12.85 -8.83 -3.56
N VAL A 115 -13.04 -7.70 -2.87
CA VAL A 115 -14.34 -7.20 -2.44
C VAL A 115 -14.78 -6.06 -3.35
N TYR A 116 -15.91 -6.23 -4.04
CA TYR A 116 -16.55 -5.15 -4.80
C TYR A 116 -17.13 -4.10 -3.85
N GLN A 117 -16.33 -3.11 -3.51
CA GLN A 117 -16.69 -1.99 -2.66
C GLN A 117 -15.68 -0.85 -2.87
N PRO A 118 -15.93 0.03 -3.86
CA PRO A 118 -15.16 1.26 -4.01
C PRO A 118 -15.12 2.07 -2.71
N GLN A 119 -13.99 2.71 -2.43
CA GLN A 119 -13.76 3.47 -1.20
C GLN A 119 -13.62 4.96 -1.51
N ASN A 120 -14.08 5.82 -0.60
CA ASN A 120 -14.04 7.26 -0.75
C ASN A 120 -13.26 7.92 0.39
N ALA A 121 -12.26 8.71 0.03
CA ALA A 121 -11.55 9.54 0.99
C ALA A 121 -12.40 10.77 1.41
N PRO A 122 -12.32 11.20 2.68
CA PRO A 122 -11.53 10.59 3.76
C PRO A 122 -12.27 9.44 4.48
N SER A 123 -13.58 9.32 4.32
CA SER A 123 -14.47 8.50 5.18
C SER A 123 -14.03 7.03 5.32
N ASP A 124 -13.51 6.45 4.25
CA ASP A 124 -13.18 5.03 4.18
C ASP A 124 -11.69 4.74 4.45
N TYR A 125 -10.91 5.76 4.84
CA TYR A 125 -9.47 5.66 5.04
C TYR A 125 -9.08 6.19 6.42
N THR A 126 -8.11 5.53 7.05
CA THR A 126 -7.64 5.84 8.41
C THR A 126 -6.11 5.95 8.42
N PRO A 127 -5.51 6.88 7.64
CA PRO A 127 -4.06 6.97 7.56
C PRO A 127 -3.46 7.27 8.94
N GLY A 128 -2.40 6.53 9.31
CA GLY A 128 -1.77 6.64 10.63
C GLY A 128 -2.48 5.84 11.73
N GLU A 129 -3.56 5.12 11.41
CA GLU A 129 -4.28 4.24 12.33
C GLU A 129 -4.44 2.84 11.71
N ARG A 130 -4.32 1.79 12.54
CA ARG A 130 -4.55 0.39 12.15
C ARG A 130 -5.83 -0.15 12.75
#